data_AF-A0A101I2H7-F1
#
_entry.id   AF-A0A101I2H7-F1
#
_cell.length_a   1.000
_cell.length_b   1.000
_cell.length_c   1.000
_cell.angle_alpha   90.00
_cell.angle_beta   90.00
_cell.angle_gamma   90.00
#
_symmetry.space_group_name_H-M   'P 1'
#
loop_
_entity.id
_entity.type
_entity.pdbx_description
1 polymer ?
#
loop_
_entity_poly.entity_id
_entity_poly.type
_entity_poly.pdbx_seq_one_letter_code
_entity_poly.pdbx_strand_id
1 'polypeptide(L)'
;MKKRVLILGAAGRDFHNFNVYFRNNEEYEVVGFTATQIPDIEGRLYPPSLAGKLYKKGIPIYDEKDMAKIIKEKKVDLVVFSYSDVSNQYVMSKGAEAMAAGASYMLLGPEQTYIKSTKPVVSIVAVRTGSGKSQTTRAVSSILRGMGYKLVAIRHPMPYGDLEKQRVQRFASIQDLKKHNCTIEEMEEYEPHINNGTVVYAGVDYEDIIRQAEKEADIILWDGGNNDFPFYKPDLVITVADPHRPGHELTYYPGCVNIRLADVIVINKIDSAKPENVEIVRESIAKVNPKATVIEAASPVSVEKPELIKGKRVAVVEDGPTLTHGEMKYGAGVVAAKRFGAKEIIDPHPYAVGEIKETYEKYSEAGPILPAMGYSKKQISDLEKTINKIPCDTIVIATPINLGRLVKINKPSVRVGYDLQEIGRPNLEDVLKNFVKKIKK
;
A
#
# COMPACT_ATOMS: atom_id res chain seq x y z
N MET A 1 -6.40 -25.24 -28.54
CA MET A 1 -7.02 -25.41 -27.21
C MET A 1 -6.63 -24.21 -26.36
N LYS A 2 -7.54 -23.62 -25.58
CA LYS A 2 -7.20 -22.47 -24.72
C LYS A 2 -6.29 -22.93 -23.58
N LYS A 3 -5.30 -22.12 -23.20
CA LYS A 3 -4.48 -22.39 -22.01
C LYS A 3 -5.27 -22.06 -20.76
N ARG A 4 -5.37 -23.01 -19.84
CA ARG A 4 -6.10 -22.86 -18.58
C ARG A 4 -5.20 -22.23 -17.54
N VAL A 5 -5.63 -21.11 -16.97
CA VAL A 5 -4.80 -20.22 -16.15
C VAL A 5 -5.35 -20.12 -14.73
N LEU A 6 -4.49 -20.33 -13.75
CA LEU A 6 -4.75 -19.98 -12.35
C LEU A 6 -3.92 -18.73 -12.00
N ILE A 7 -4.57 -17.68 -11.51
CA ILE A 7 -3.87 -16.45 -11.12
C ILE A 7 -3.73 -16.43 -9.61
N LEU A 8 -2.50 -16.44 -9.10
CA LEU A 8 -2.23 -16.32 -7.67
C LEU A 8 -2.30 -14.85 -7.26
N GLY A 9 -3.06 -14.54 -6.22
CA GLY A 9 -3.47 -13.18 -5.92
C GLY A 9 -3.73 -12.86 -4.45
N ALA A 10 -3.79 -11.56 -4.18
CA ALA A 10 -4.18 -10.98 -2.91
C ALA A 10 -5.21 -9.85 -3.13
N ALA A 11 -6.10 -10.04 -4.12
CA ALA A 11 -7.18 -9.12 -4.48
C ALA A 11 -6.75 -7.67 -4.77
N GLY A 12 -5.76 -7.50 -5.63
CA GLY A 12 -5.39 -6.22 -6.21
C GLY A 12 -4.72 -6.40 -7.57
N ARG A 13 -3.42 -6.68 -7.57
CA ARG A 13 -2.61 -6.89 -8.79
C ARG A 13 -3.14 -8.06 -9.65
N ASP A 14 -3.64 -9.12 -9.05
CA ASP A 14 -4.28 -10.26 -9.73
C ASP A 14 -5.51 -9.84 -10.55
N PHE A 15 -6.42 -9.07 -9.95
CA PHE A 15 -7.59 -8.53 -10.66
C PHE A 15 -7.17 -7.58 -11.78
N HIS A 16 -6.17 -6.74 -11.55
CA HIS A 16 -5.64 -5.87 -12.60
C HIS A 16 -5.02 -6.65 -13.75
N ASN A 17 -4.13 -7.60 -13.45
CA ASN A 17 -3.47 -8.44 -14.44
C ASN A 17 -4.52 -9.21 -15.26
N PHE A 18 -5.56 -9.73 -14.61
CA PHE A 18 -6.72 -10.29 -15.27
C PHE A 18 -7.38 -9.29 -16.22
N ASN A 19 -7.77 -8.11 -15.72
CA ASN A 19 -8.52 -7.10 -16.47
C ASN A 19 -7.79 -6.60 -17.72
N VAL A 20 -6.48 -6.46 -17.65
CA VAL A 20 -5.64 -5.91 -18.73
C VAL A 20 -5.14 -6.99 -19.69
N TYR A 21 -4.69 -8.14 -19.19
CA TYR A 21 -4.01 -9.14 -20.00
C TYR A 21 -4.91 -10.32 -20.42
N PHE A 22 -5.81 -10.78 -19.55
CA PHE A 22 -6.55 -12.04 -19.75
C PHE A 22 -8.03 -11.86 -20.12
N ARG A 23 -8.70 -10.83 -19.60
CA ARG A 23 -10.17 -10.65 -19.64
C ARG A 23 -10.79 -10.84 -21.02
N ASN A 24 -10.13 -10.30 -22.05
CA ASN A 24 -10.60 -10.33 -23.44
C ASN A 24 -9.70 -11.18 -24.36
N ASN A 25 -8.77 -11.96 -23.81
CA ASN A 25 -7.84 -12.76 -24.59
C ASN A 25 -8.36 -14.20 -24.75
N GLU A 26 -8.73 -14.58 -25.97
CA GLU A 26 -9.32 -15.88 -26.27
C GLU A 26 -8.33 -17.05 -26.23
N GLU A 27 -7.01 -16.77 -26.19
CA GLU A 27 -5.98 -17.79 -26.03
C GLU A 27 -5.99 -18.43 -24.63
N TYR A 28 -6.56 -17.74 -23.65
CA TYR A 28 -6.56 -18.13 -22.24
C TYR A 28 -7.97 -18.38 -21.70
N GLU A 29 -8.06 -19.26 -20.71
CA GLU A 29 -9.24 -19.49 -19.87
C GLU A 29 -8.79 -19.39 -18.40
N VAL A 30 -9.10 -18.29 -17.74
CA VAL A 30 -8.81 -18.13 -16.31
C VAL A 30 -9.81 -18.95 -15.50
N VAL A 31 -9.33 -20.03 -14.88
CA VAL A 31 -10.17 -20.99 -14.17
C VAL A 31 -10.40 -20.61 -12.70
N GLY A 32 -9.65 -19.65 -12.19
CA GLY A 32 -9.76 -19.16 -10.82
C GLY A 32 -8.70 -18.12 -10.48
N PHE A 33 -8.97 -17.38 -9.42
CA PHE A 33 -7.97 -16.68 -8.63
C PHE A 33 -7.67 -17.50 -7.38
N THR A 34 -6.51 -17.26 -6.75
CA THR A 34 -6.31 -17.60 -5.34
C THR A 34 -6.30 -16.33 -4.50
N ALA A 35 -6.58 -16.50 -3.21
CA ALA A 35 -6.47 -15.46 -2.21
C ALA A 35 -5.40 -15.82 -1.18
N THR A 36 -4.59 -14.84 -0.83
CA THR A 36 -3.68 -14.85 0.30
C THR A 36 -3.66 -13.45 0.91
N GLN A 37 -3.14 -13.31 2.14
CA GLN A 37 -2.98 -12.06 2.90
C GLN A 37 -4.29 -11.36 3.35
N ILE A 38 -5.32 -11.25 2.51
CA ILE A 38 -6.57 -10.55 2.82
C ILE A 38 -7.61 -11.50 3.43
N PRO A 39 -8.19 -11.18 4.61
CA PRO A 39 -9.26 -11.98 5.20
C PRO A 39 -10.55 -11.90 4.38
N ASP A 40 -11.39 -12.93 4.49
CA ASP A 40 -12.79 -12.98 4.01
C ASP A 40 -12.99 -12.81 2.49
N ILE A 41 -11.95 -13.04 1.67
CA ILE A 41 -12.06 -12.99 0.21
C ILE A 41 -12.08 -14.36 -0.47
N GLU A 42 -11.49 -15.38 0.16
CA GLU A 42 -11.60 -16.77 -0.27
C GLU A 42 -13.08 -17.23 -0.28
N GLY A 43 -13.44 -18.08 -1.25
CA GLY A 43 -14.81 -18.56 -1.43
C GLY A 43 -15.75 -17.56 -2.10
N ARG A 44 -15.31 -16.31 -2.34
CA ARG A 44 -16.07 -15.33 -3.13
C ARG A 44 -15.90 -15.58 -4.63
N LEU A 45 -16.65 -14.80 -5.41
CA LEU A 45 -16.64 -14.81 -6.87
C LEU A 45 -16.18 -13.43 -7.37
N TYR A 46 -15.22 -13.40 -8.29
CA TYR A 46 -14.98 -12.22 -9.11
C TYR A 46 -16.17 -12.05 -10.07
N PRO A 47 -16.93 -10.95 -9.97
CA PRO A 47 -18.30 -10.91 -10.46
C PRO A 47 -18.39 -10.92 -12.00
N PRO A 48 -19.43 -11.54 -12.58
CA PRO A 48 -19.65 -11.56 -14.03
C PRO A 48 -19.65 -10.18 -14.69
N SER A 49 -20.17 -9.16 -14.00
CA SER A 49 -20.26 -7.78 -14.51
C SER A 49 -18.90 -7.12 -14.74
N LEU A 50 -17.85 -7.59 -14.05
CA LEU A 50 -16.47 -7.14 -14.21
C LEU A 50 -15.63 -8.11 -15.06
N ALA A 51 -16.02 -9.38 -15.09
CA ALA A 51 -15.25 -10.45 -15.72
C ALA A 51 -15.28 -10.42 -17.26
N GLY A 52 -16.16 -9.63 -17.88
CA GLY A 52 -16.24 -9.47 -19.33
C GLY A 52 -16.91 -10.66 -20.05
N LYS A 53 -17.00 -10.55 -21.39
CA LYS A 53 -17.85 -11.44 -22.22
C LYS A 53 -17.48 -12.93 -22.16
N LEU A 54 -16.21 -13.24 -21.87
CA LEU A 54 -15.69 -14.61 -21.82
C LEU A 54 -16.05 -15.33 -20.51
N TYR A 55 -16.46 -14.61 -19.47
CA TYR A 55 -16.62 -15.14 -18.11
C TYR A 55 -18.01 -14.81 -17.53
N LYS A 56 -19.07 -15.22 -18.23
CA LYS A 56 -20.48 -14.93 -17.88
C LYS A 56 -20.94 -15.42 -16.50
N LYS A 57 -20.21 -16.37 -15.91
CA LYS A 57 -20.50 -16.93 -14.57
C LYS A 57 -19.59 -16.35 -13.48
N GLY A 58 -18.77 -15.34 -13.81
CA GLY A 58 -17.71 -14.87 -12.92
C GLY A 58 -16.56 -15.87 -12.83
N ILE A 59 -15.61 -15.58 -11.95
CA ILE A 59 -14.40 -16.40 -11.75
C ILE A 59 -14.25 -16.69 -10.26
N PRO A 60 -14.12 -17.97 -9.84
CA PRO A 60 -14.03 -18.34 -8.43
C PRO A 60 -12.70 -17.88 -7.82
N ILE A 61 -12.73 -17.58 -6.52
CA ILE A 61 -11.57 -17.22 -5.71
C ILE A 61 -11.35 -18.33 -4.66
N TYR A 62 -10.23 -19.02 -4.75
CA TYR A 62 -9.87 -20.16 -3.90
C TYR A 62 -8.86 -19.78 -2.80
N ASP A 63 -8.71 -20.60 -1.76
CA ASP A 63 -7.56 -20.51 -0.84
C ASP A 63 -6.28 -20.93 -1.61
N GLU A 64 -5.21 -20.14 -1.51
CA GLU A 64 -3.94 -20.45 -2.15
C GLU A 64 -3.33 -21.79 -1.68
N LYS A 65 -3.62 -22.25 -0.46
CA LYS A 65 -3.15 -23.55 0.06
C LYS A 65 -3.62 -24.73 -0.79
N ASP A 66 -4.74 -24.58 -1.49
CA ASP A 66 -5.30 -25.61 -2.37
C ASP A 66 -4.68 -25.58 -3.78
N MET A 67 -3.68 -24.73 -4.06
CA MET A 67 -3.10 -24.54 -5.40
C MET A 67 -2.77 -25.85 -6.11
N ALA A 68 -2.04 -26.77 -5.46
CA ALA A 68 -1.63 -28.03 -6.08
C ALA A 68 -2.84 -28.94 -6.42
N LYS A 69 -3.89 -28.90 -5.60
CA LYS A 69 -5.14 -29.63 -5.84
C LYS A 69 -5.91 -29.00 -7.01
N ILE A 70 -6.04 -27.67 -7.01
CA ILE A 70 -6.71 -26.90 -8.07
C ILE A 70 -6.04 -27.15 -9.42
N ILE A 71 -4.70 -27.16 -9.48
CA ILE A 71 -3.95 -27.42 -10.71
C ILE A 71 -4.36 -28.77 -11.32
N LYS A 72 -4.44 -29.83 -10.51
CA LYS A 72 -4.81 -31.17 -10.96
C LYS A 72 -6.29 -31.27 -11.36
N GLU A 73 -7.19 -30.79 -10.50
CA GLU A 73 -8.64 -30.90 -10.72
C GLU A 73 -9.11 -30.06 -11.90
N LYS A 74 -8.57 -28.84 -12.03
CA LYS A 74 -8.93 -27.91 -13.10
C LYS A 74 -8.05 -28.06 -14.32
N LYS A 75 -7.07 -28.97 -14.34
CA LYS A 75 -6.12 -29.17 -15.45
C LYS A 75 -5.48 -27.84 -15.88
N VAL A 76 -4.87 -27.14 -14.92
CA VAL A 76 -4.25 -25.84 -15.14
C VAL A 76 -2.97 -26.03 -15.96
N ASP A 77 -2.85 -25.29 -17.06
CA ASP A 77 -1.64 -25.28 -17.89
C ASP A 77 -0.62 -24.25 -17.40
N LEU A 78 -1.11 -23.15 -16.81
CA LEU A 78 -0.28 -22.01 -16.42
C LEU A 78 -0.73 -21.39 -15.09
N VAL A 79 0.22 -21.23 -14.17
CA VAL A 79 0.05 -20.47 -12.93
C VAL A 79 0.74 -19.12 -13.07
N VAL A 80 0.02 -18.05 -12.73
CA VAL A 80 0.49 -16.66 -12.89
C VAL A 80 0.53 -15.98 -11.55
N PHE A 81 1.71 -15.62 -11.08
CA PHE A 81 1.86 -14.95 -9.79
C PHE A 81 1.64 -13.44 -9.91
N SER A 82 0.70 -12.91 -9.11
CA SER A 82 0.19 -11.54 -9.24
C SER A 82 -0.11 -10.88 -7.89
N TYR A 83 0.85 -10.90 -6.97
CA TYR A 83 0.83 -10.07 -5.75
C TYR A 83 2.25 -9.64 -5.36
N SER A 84 2.36 -8.88 -4.28
CA SER A 84 3.55 -8.11 -3.96
C SER A 84 3.99 -8.28 -2.50
N ASP A 85 5.08 -7.60 -2.18
CA ASP A 85 5.66 -7.46 -0.85
C ASP A 85 6.17 -8.76 -0.21
N VAL A 86 6.65 -9.68 -1.05
CA VAL A 86 7.26 -10.96 -0.66
C VAL A 86 8.71 -11.06 -1.12
N SER A 87 9.48 -11.98 -0.55
CA SER A 87 10.85 -12.22 -1.01
C SER A 87 10.87 -12.82 -2.42
N ASN A 88 11.91 -12.54 -3.20
CA ASN A 88 12.14 -13.18 -4.51
C ASN A 88 12.19 -14.71 -4.37
N GLN A 89 12.71 -15.21 -3.24
CA GLN A 89 12.73 -16.64 -2.93
C GLN A 89 11.31 -17.21 -2.84
N TYR A 90 10.39 -16.52 -2.18
CA TYR A 90 9.00 -16.95 -2.06
C TYR A 90 8.32 -17.04 -3.43
N VAL A 91 8.53 -16.05 -4.31
CA VAL A 91 8.03 -16.08 -5.70
C VAL A 91 8.51 -17.33 -6.42
N MET A 92 9.81 -17.63 -6.34
CA MET A 92 10.39 -18.81 -6.99
C MET A 92 9.94 -20.13 -6.36
N SER A 93 9.75 -20.18 -5.03
CA SER A 93 9.19 -21.34 -4.34
C SER A 93 7.78 -21.65 -4.83
N LYS A 94 6.92 -20.63 -5.01
CA LYS A 94 5.59 -20.82 -5.62
C LYS A 94 5.65 -21.33 -7.04
N GLY A 95 6.63 -20.87 -7.82
CA GLY A 95 6.89 -21.43 -9.15
C GLY A 95 7.26 -22.91 -9.12
N ALA A 96 8.13 -23.31 -8.18
CA ALA A 96 8.50 -24.73 -8.00
C ALA A 96 7.29 -25.59 -7.61
N GLU A 97 6.45 -25.11 -6.69
CA GLU A 97 5.20 -25.79 -6.30
C GLU A 97 4.25 -25.97 -7.50
N ALA A 98 4.04 -24.93 -8.30
CA ALA A 98 3.20 -24.98 -9.50
C ALA A 98 3.72 -26.00 -10.53
N MET A 99 5.03 -25.99 -10.79
CA MET A 99 5.67 -26.93 -11.71
C MET A 99 5.61 -28.37 -11.22
N ALA A 100 5.84 -28.61 -9.93
CA ALA A 100 5.71 -29.93 -9.33
C ALA A 100 4.27 -30.48 -9.42
N ALA A 101 3.26 -29.59 -9.41
CA ALA A 101 1.86 -29.95 -9.61
C ALA A 101 1.47 -30.15 -11.09
N GLY A 102 2.35 -29.82 -12.04
CA GLY A 102 2.18 -30.08 -13.48
C GLY A 102 1.84 -28.85 -14.34
N ALA A 103 1.83 -27.63 -13.78
CA ALA A 103 1.57 -26.40 -14.53
C ALA A 103 2.86 -25.63 -14.82
N SER A 104 2.90 -24.88 -15.92
CA SER A 104 3.95 -23.87 -16.13
C SER A 104 3.77 -22.69 -15.17
N TYR A 105 4.83 -21.90 -14.96
CA TYR A 105 4.79 -20.71 -14.11
C TYR A 105 5.14 -19.45 -14.92
N MET A 106 4.42 -18.35 -14.69
CA MET A 106 4.65 -17.07 -15.39
C MET A 106 4.57 -15.87 -14.44
N LEU A 107 5.44 -14.91 -14.72
CA LEU A 107 5.39 -13.54 -14.19
C LEU A 107 5.07 -12.59 -15.34
N LEU A 108 4.11 -11.70 -15.13
CA LEU A 108 3.80 -10.64 -16.09
C LEU A 108 4.68 -9.41 -15.84
N GLY A 109 5.26 -8.87 -16.91
CA GLY A 109 6.08 -7.68 -16.85
C GLY A 109 5.27 -6.37 -16.86
N PRO A 110 5.88 -5.23 -16.50
CA PRO A 110 5.21 -3.94 -16.44
C PRO A 110 4.51 -3.55 -17.76
N GLU A 111 5.22 -3.63 -18.90
CA GLU A 111 4.66 -3.26 -20.22
C GLU A 111 3.43 -4.10 -20.63
N GLN A 112 3.33 -5.35 -20.18
CA GLN A 112 2.18 -6.22 -20.45
C GLN A 112 0.96 -5.85 -19.62
N THR A 113 1.15 -5.09 -18.54
CA THR A 113 0.10 -4.80 -17.56
C THR A 113 -0.15 -3.31 -17.41
N TYR A 114 0.55 -2.43 -18.13
CA TYR A 114 0.27 -1.01 -18.11
C TYR A 114 -1.01 -0.66 -18.86
N ILE A 115 -1.82 0.19 -18.23
CA ILE A 115 -2.88 0.95 -18.91
C ILE A 115 -2.30 2.29 -19.35
N LYS A 116 -2.57 2.69 -20.60
CA LYS A 116 -2.12 3.98 -21.14
C LYS A 116 -3.09 5.10 -20.74
N SER A 117 -2.50 6.17 -20.24
CA SER A 117 -3.17 7.43 -19.95
C SER A 117 -3.05 8.40 -21.12
N THR A 118 -4.05 9.26 -21.27
CA THR A 118 -4.05 10.46 -22.13
C THR A 118 -3.50 11.69 -21.40
N LYS A 119 -3.36 11.61 -20.07
CA LYS A 119 -2.73 12.63 -19.21
C LYS A 119 -1.37 12.15 -18.72
N PRO A 120 -0.41 13.06 -18.48
CA PRO A 120 0.86 12.69 -17.85
C PRO A 120 0.66 11.98 -16.52
N VAL A 121 1.43 10.92 -16.27
CA VAL A 121 1.37 10.09 -15.07
C VAL A 121 2.68 10.18 -14.29
N VAL A 122 2.61 10.64 -13.04
CA VAL A 122 3.69 10.50 -12.06
C VAL A 122 3.37 9.33 -11.15
N SER A 123 4.21 8.30 -11.17
CA SER A 123 4.04 7.10 -10.34
C SER A 123 4.96 7.14 -9.13
N ILE A 124 4.38 6.95 -7.94
CA ILE A 124 5.10 6.80 -6.68
C ILE A 124 4.95 5.35 -6.21
N VAL A 125 6.06 4.63 -6.22
CA VAL A 125 6.16 3.22 -5.80
C VAL A 125 7.28 3.06 -4.77
N ALA A 126 7.51 1.85 -4.26
CA ALA A 126 8.58 1.60 -3.30
C ALA A 126 9.24 0.24 -3.50
N VAL A 127 10.36 0.06 -2.81
CA VAL A 127 11.02 -1.24 -2.69
C VAL A 127 10.31 -2.16 -1.68
N ARG A 128 9.69 -1.59 -0.64
CA ARG A 128 8.98 -2.29 0.43
C ARG A 128 7.79 -1.47 0.95
N THR A 129 6.79 -2.17 1.49
CA THR A 129 5.75 -1.52 2.30
C THR A 129 6.38 -0.77 3.49
N GLY A 130 5.80 0.37 3.85
CA GLY A 130 6.29 1.22 4.94
C GLY A 130 7.51 2.09 4.59
N SER A 131 7.99 2.13 3.34
CA SER A 131 9.17 2.95 2.97
C SER A 131 8.92 4.48 2.99
N GLY A 132 7.66 4.93 3.09
CA GLY A 132 7.29 6.35 3.08
C GLY A 132 6.71 6.86 1.75
N LYS A 133 6.07 5.98 0.96
CA LYS A 133 5.37 6.38 -0.28
C LYS A 133 4.35 7.48 -0.04
N SER A 134 3.46 7.32 0.94
CA SER A 134 2.36 8.25 1.16
C SER A 134 2.86 9.67 1.50
N GLN A 135 3.99 9.81 2.20
CA GLN A 135 4.63 11.11 2.45
C GLN A 135 5.19 11.71 1.16
N THR A 136 5.87 10.88 0.36
CA THR A 136 6.42 11.26 -0.94
C THR A 136 5.31 11.70 -1.89
N THR A 137 4.19 10.97 -1.98
CA THR A 137 3.05 11.35 -2.80
C THR A 137 2.44 12.69 -2.35
N ARG A 138 2.32 12.94 -1.03
CA ARG A 138 1.86 14.23 -0.52
C ARG A 138 2.81 15.38 -0.88
N ALA A 139 4.13 15.17 -0.78
CA ALA A 139 5.13 16.17 -1.17
C ALA A 139 5.03 16.48 -2.68
N VAL A 140 4.98 15.44 -3.53
CA VAL A 140 4.80 15.59 -4.98
C VAL A 140 3.51 16.32 -5.33
N SER A 141 2.39 15.96 -4.68
CA SER A 141 1.09 16.62 -4.89
C SER A 141 1.14 18.10 -4.52
N SER A 142 1.68 18.44 -3.35
CA SER A 142 1.83 19.83 -2.90
C SER A 142 2.68 20.66 -3.85
N ILE A 143 3.81 20.10 -4.31
CA ILE A 143 4.71 20.78 -5.25
C ILE A 143 3.99 21.06 -6.59
N LEU A 144 3.37 20.04 -7.21
CA LEU A 144 2.69 20.19 -8.49
C LEU A 144 1.47 21.11 -8.41
N ARG A 145 0.71 21.07 -7.31
CA ARG A 145 -0.36 22.05 -7.05
C ARG A 145 0.18 23.46 -6.87
N GLY A 146 1.29 23.63 -6.16
CA GLY A 146 1.97 24.92 -6.03
C GLY A 146 2.41 25.49 -7.38
N MET A 147 2.64 24.63 -8.38
CA MET A 147 2.89 25.01 -9.77
C MET A 147 1.61 25.26 -10.59
N GLY A 148 0.42 25.11 -10.00
CA GLY A 148 -0.87 25.43 -10.61
C GLY A 148 -1.57 24.27 -11.34
N TYR A 149 -1.11 23.02 -11.20
CA TYR A 149 -1.76 21.86 -11.85
C TYR A 149 -2.93 21.30 -11.04
N LYS A 150 -3.99 20.88 -11.74
CA LYS A 150 -5.05 20.05 -11.17
C LYS A 150 -4.60 18.60 -11.14
N LEU A 151 -4.71 17.97 -9.97
CA LEU A 151 -4.22 16.61 -9.74
C LEU A 151 -5.36 15.70 -9.29
N VAL A 152 -5.28 14.46 -9.74
CA VAL A 152 -6.01 13.32 -9.17
C VAL A 152 -5.00 12.28 -8.72
N ALA A 153 -5.16 11.77 -7.50
CA ALA A 153 -4.45 10.58 -7.05
C ALA A 153 -5.30 9.35 -7.33
N ILE A 154 -4.72 8.32 -7.93
CA ILE A 154 -5.33 7.01 -8.08
C ILE A 154 -4.62 6.04 -7.15
N ARG A 155 -5.40 5.34 -6.33
CA ARG A 155 -4.94 4.39 -5.32
C ARG A 155 -5.13 2.94 -5.74
N HIS A 156 -4.24 2.08 -5.26
CA HIS A 156 -4.35 0.61 -5.32
C HIS A 156 -5.64 0.14 -4.61
N PRO A 157 -6.27 -0.98 -5.01
CA PRO A 157 -7.56 -1.33 -4.46
C PRO A 157 -7.36 -2.02 -3.11
N MET A 158 -8.34 -1.83 -2.26
CA MET A 158 -8.52 -2.59 -1.02
C MET A 158 -9.95 -3.14 -1.04
N PRO A 159 -10.21 -4.23 -1.79
CA PRO A 159 -11.56 -4.67 -2.10
C PRO A 159 -12.20 -5.47 -0.96
N TYR A 160 -12.18 -4.92 0.25
CA TYR A 160 -12.84 -5.50 1.42
C TYR A 160 -14.36 -5.58 1.25
N GLY A 161 -14.92 -4.73 0.39
CA GLY A 161 -16.34 -4.59 0.17
C GLY A 161 -16.86 -5.38 -1.04
N ASP A 162 -17.95 -4.84 -1.60
CA ASP A 162 -18.62 -5.33 -2.79
C ASP A 162 -17.85 -4.88 -4.04
N LEU A 163 -17.27 -5.84 -4.77
CA LEU A 163 -16.45 -5.60 -5.95
C LEU A 163 -17.18 -4.81 -7.04
N GLU A 164 -18.48 -5.04 -7.24
CA GLU A 164 -19.25 -4.34 -8.28
C GLU A 164 -19.47 -2.88 -7.89
N LYS A 165 -19.78 -2.62 -6.62
CA LYS A 165 -19.90 -1.25 -6.08
C LYS A 165 -18.57 -0.53 -6.02
N GLN A 166 -17.47 -1.27 -5.89
CA GLN A 166 -16.10 -0.78 -5.90
C GLN A 166 -15.47 -0.80 -7.29
N ARG A 167 -16.26 -0.87 -8.37
CA ARG A 167 -15.72 -0.78 -9.74
C ARG A 167 -14.94 0.52 -9.97
N VAL A 168 -15.56 1.65 -9.65
CA VAL A 168 -14.95 2.99 -9.62
C VAL A 168 -15.52 3.79 -8.45
N GLN A 169 -14.65 4.33 -7.63
CA GLN A 169 -15.00 5.23 -6.52
C GLN A 169 -14.20 6.51 -6.63
N ARG A 170 -14.85 7.63 -6.31
CA ARG A 170 -14.28 8.98 -6.36
C ARG A 170 -14.49 9.64 -5.00
N PHE A 171 -13.43 10.15 -4.42
CA PHE A 171 -13.40 10.79 -3.10
C PHE A 171 -12.85 12.20 -3.23
N ALA A 172 -13.73 13.20 -3.14
CA ALA A 172 -13.35 14.62 -3.14
C ALA A 172 -13.56 15.29 -1.78
N SER A 173 -14.30 14.66 -0.88
CA SER A 173 -14.47 15.14 0.49
C SER A 173 -14.50 14.00 1.52
N ILE A 174 -14.35 14.36 2.80
CA ILE A 174 -14.44 13.39 3.91
C ILE A 174 -15.81 12.72 3.97
N GLN A 175 -16.88 13.36 3.47
CA GLN A 175 -18.20 12.72 3.42
C GLN A 175 -18.23 11.52 2.45
N ASP A 176 -17.39 11.52 1.42
CA ASP A 176 -17.32 10.42 0.45
C ASP A 176 -16.80 9.12 1.11
N LEU A 177 -15.91 9.22 2.12
CA LEU A 177 -15.42 8.06 2.87
C LEU A 177 -16.58 7.29 3.54
N LYS A 178 -17.53 8.02 4.14
CA LYS A 178 -18.73 7.44 4.73
C LYS A 178 -19.69 6.93 3.66
N LYS A 179 -19.91 7.70 2.58
CA LYS A 179 -20.79 7.32 1.46
C LYS A 179 -20.40 5.97 0.85
N HIS A 180 -19.10 5.71 0.76
CA HIS A 180 -18.55 4.49 0.20
C HIS A 180 -18.27 3.39 1.23
N ASN A 181 -18.62 3.59 2.51
CA ASN A 181 -18.40 2.66 3.61
C ASN A 181 -16.94 2.22 3.77
N CYS A 182 -16.00 3.16 3.65
CA CYS A 182 -14.58 2.84 3.77
C CYS A 182 -14.23 2.22 5.13
N THR A 183 -13.34 1.22 5.11
CA THR A 183 -12.69 0.68 6.31
C THR A 183 -11.69 1.68 6.89
N ILE A 184 -11.17 1.41 8.10
CA ILE A 184 -10.09 2.22 8.68
C ILE A 184 -8.88 2.30 7.74
N GLU A 185 -8.45 1.17 7.17
CA GLU A 185 -7.28 1.13 6.29
C GLU A 185 -7.51 1.90 4.98
N GLU A 186 -8.70 1.79 4.37
CA GLU A 186 -9.07 2.62 3.22
C GLU A 186 -9.00 4.11 3.57
N MET A 187 -9.54 4.49 4.73
CA MET A 187 -9.49 5.87 5.19
C MET A 187 -8.04 6.32 5.44
N GLU A 188 -7.16 5.47 5.96
CA GLU A 188 -5.73 5.78 6.20
C GLU A 188 -5.01 6.16 4.91
N GLU A 189 -5.40 5.55 3.79
CA GLU A 189 -4.80 5.83 2.49
C GLU A 189 -5.47 6.97 1.73
N TYR A 190 -6.73 7.31 2.02
CA TYR A 190 -7.53 8.32 1.29
C TYR A 190 -7.67 9.67 2.02
N GLU A 191 -7.95 9.67 3.33
CA GLU A 191 -8.20 10.90 4.11
C GLU A 191 -7.04 11.92 4.02
N PRO A 192 -5.75 11.51 4.08
CA PRO A 192 -4.63 12.47 3.96
C PRO A 192 -4.61 13.21 2.61
N HIS A 193 -4.98 12.55 1.51
CA HIS A 193 -5.04 13.18 0.18
C HIS A 193 -6.17 14.21 0.11
N ILE A 194 -7.35 13.84 0.62
CA ILE A 194 -8.53 14.71 0.65
C ILE A 194 -8.25 15.96 1.51
N ASN A 195 -7.62 15.79 2.66
CA ASN A 195 -7.22 16.91 3.53
C ASN A 195 -6.21 17.85 2.85
N ASN A 196 -5.35 17.32 1.96
CA ASN A 196 -4.45 18.11 1.11
C ASN A 196 -5.13 18.65 -0.16
N GLY A 197 -6.45 18.51 -0.28
CA GLY A 197 -7.25 18.99 -1.40
C GLY A 197 -7.11 18.19 -2.69
N THR A 198 -6.52 16.98 -2.64
CA THR A 198 -6.35 16.10 -3.80
C THR A 198 -7.53 15.14 -3.89
N VAL A 199 -8.18 15.07 -5.05
CA VAL A 199 -9.24 14.07 -5.29
C VAL A 199 -8.59 12.70 -5.44
N VAL A 200 -9.19 11.70 -4.79
CA VAL A 200 -8.74 10.31 -4.88
C VAL A 200 -9.73 9.49 -5.71
N TYR A 201 -9.20 8.66 -6.59
CA TYR A 201 -9.95 7.56 -7.16
C TYR A 201 -9.38 6.22 -6.69
N ALA A 202 -10.27 5.26 -6.46
CA ALA A 202 -9.92 3.89 -6.12
C ALA A 202 -10.99 2.93 -6.67
N GLY A 203 -10.70 1.63 -6.64
CA GLY A 203 -11.60 0.58 -7.10
C GLY A 203 -10.88 -0.49 -7.91
N VAL A 204 -11.63 -1.44 -8.46
CA VAL A 204 -11.06 -2.67 -9.04
C VAL A 204 -10.91 -2.68 -10.56
N ASP A 205 -11.53 -1.74 -11.29
CA ASP A 205 -11.40 -1.61 -12.75
C ASP A 205 -10.57 -0.36 -13.10
N TYR A 206 -9.25 -0.54 -13.15
CA TYR A 206 -8.28 0.54 -13.40
C TYR A 206 -8.43 1.21 -14.77
N GLU A 207 -8.99 0.52 -15.75
CA GLU A 207 -9.30 1.14 -17.05
C GLU A 207 -10.41 2.18 -16.84
N ASP A 208 -11.51 1.80 -16.21
CA ASP A 208 -12.62 2.74 -15.98
C ASP A 208 -12.24 3.88 -15.03
N ILE A 209 -11.42 3.60 -14.01
CA ILE A 209 -10.93 4.60 -13.07
C ILE A 209 -10.14 5.69 -13.80
N ILE A 210 -9.15 5.32 -14.63
CA ILE A 210 -8.33 6.34 -15.29
C ILE A 210 -9.16 7.17 -16.26
N ARG A 211 -10.11 6.57 -16.98
CA ARG A 211 -11.01 7.30 -17.90
C ARG A 211 -11.87 8.34 -17.19
N GLN A 212 -12.15 8.16 -15.89
CA GLN A 212 -12.81 9.19 -15.09
C GLN A 212 -11.83 10.25 -14.58
N ALA A 213 -10.67 9.84 -14.06
CA ALA A 213 -9.64 10.75 -13.56
C ALA A 213 -9.14 11.72 -14.65
N GLU A 214 -8.98 11.25 -15.89
CA GLU A 214 -8.54 12.04 -17.05
C GLU A 214 -9.45 13.25 -17.35
N LYS A 215 -10.72 13.23 -16.92
CA LYS A 215 -11.69 14.30 -17.17
C LYS A 215 -11.49 15.52 -16.28
N GLU A 216 -10.80 15.38 -15.16
CA GLU A 216 -10.65 16.44 -14.16
C GLU A 216 -9.20 16.77 -13.78
N ALA A 217 -8.24 15.94 -14.20
CA ALA A 217 -6.82 16.12 -13.91
C ALA A 217 -6.02 16.67 -15.11
N ASP A 218 -5.05 17.53 -14.80
CA ASP A 218 -3.97 17.88 -15.72
C ASP A 218 -2.85 16.84 -15.66
N ILE A 219 -2.57 16.32 -14.45
CA ILE A 219 -1.56 15.27 -14.17
C ILE A 219 -2.19 14.24 -13.22
N ILE A 220 -1.94 12.96 -13.49
CA ILE A 220 -2.38 11.85 -12.66
C ILE A 220 -1.24 11.42 -11.75
N LEU A 221 -1.52 11.28 -10.46
CA LEU A 221 -0.62 10.66 -9.49
C LEU A 221 -1.05 9.20 -9.31
N TRP A 222 -0.20 8.25 -9.68
CA TRP A 222 -0.36 6.87 -9.27
C TRP A 222 0.32 6.67 -7.92
N ASP A 223 -0.47 6.47 -6.87
CA ASP A 223 0.01 6.25 -5.52
C ASP A 223 -0.09 4.76 -5.18
N GLY A 224 1.00 4.04 -5.48
CA GLY A 224 1.03 2.58 -5.49
C GLY A 224 0.70 1.95 -4.14
N GLY A 225 0.10 0.75 -4.17
CA GLY A 225 -0.11 -0.09 -3.00
C GLY A 225 1.15 -0.91 -2.69
N ASN A 226 1.39 -1.19 -1.41
CA ASN A 226 2.51 -2.02 -0.95
C ASN A 226 3.85 -1.66 -1.62
N ASN A 227 4.41 -2.56 -2.42
CA ASN A 227 5.55 -2.30 -3.29
C ASN A 227 5.27 -2.75 -4.74
N ASP A 228 4.00 -2.77 -5.17
CA ASP A 228 3.64 -3.09 -6.56
C ASP A 228 4.29 -2.11 -7.55
N PHE A 229 4.61 -2.60 -8.75
CA PHE A 229 4.98 -1.71 -9.86
C PHE A 229 3.73 -1.01 -10.44
N PRO A 230 3.89 0.08 -11.21
CA PRO A 230 2.76 0.90 -11.63
C PRO A 230 1.68 0.15 -12.43
N PHE A 231 0.43 0.56 -12.23
CA PHE A 231 -0.72 0.00 -12.97
C PHE A 231 -0.93 0.75 -14.29
N TYR A 232 -0.48 2.00 -14.33
CA TYR A 232 -0.51 2.88 -15.49
C TYR A 232 0.89 3.06 -16.03
N LYS A 233 1.01 3.26 -17.35
CA LYS A 233 2.29 3.59 -17.96
C LYS A 233 2.77 4.95 -17.42
N PRO A 234 3.90 5.01 -16.71
CA PRO A 234 4.37 6.25 -16.11
C PRO A 234 5.16 7.10 -17.11
N ASP A 235 5.06 8.42 -16.96
CA ASP A 235 5.97 9.39 -17.59
C ASP A 235 7.12 9.80 -16.64
N LEU A 236 6.93 9.55 -15.34
CA LEU A 236 7.95 9.68 -14.29
C LEU A 236 7.72 8.62 -13.20
N VAL A 237 8.76 7.84 -12.88
CA VAL A 237 8.74 6.86 -11.78
C VAL A 237 9.62 7.33 -10.62
N ILE A 238 8.98 7.55 -9.48
CA ILE A 238 9.64 7.83 -8.20
C ILE A 238 9.52 6.59 -7.33
N THR A 239 10.66 5.96 -7.02
CA THR A 239 10.72 4.77 -6.15
C THR A 239 11.31 5.14 -4.80
N VAL A 240 10.60 4.83 -3.72
CA VAL A 240 11.09 5.07 -2.34
C VAL A 240 11.84 3.85 -1.82
N ALA A 241 13.05 4.07 -1.31
CA ALA A 241 13.91 3.09 -0.66
C ALA A 241 14.02 3.37 0.85
N ASP A 242 14.20 2.30 1.65
CA ASP A 242 14.23 2.36 3.11
C ASP A 242 15.51 1.72 3.69
N PRO A 243 16.45 2.51 4.23
CA PRO A 243 17.72 2.03 4.79
C PRO A 243 17.56 1.31 6.14
N HIS A 244 16.36 1.21 6.72
CA HIS A 244 16.15 0.31 7.87
C HIS A 244 16.17 -1.17 7.49
N ARG A 245 16.03 -1.49 6.19
CA ARG A 245 16.01 -2.85 5.66
C ARG A 245 16.93 -2.96 4.43
N PRO A 246 18.26 -2.75 4.60
CA PRO A 246 19.19 -2.73 3.48
C PRO A 246 19.21 -4.08 2.75
N GLY A 247 19.29 -4.04 1.42
CA GLY A 247 19.23 -5.22 0.55
C GLY A 247 17.83 -5.59 0.08
N HIS A 248 16.75 -5.11 0.74
CA HIS A 248 15.38 -5.40 0.32
C HIS A 248 15.05 -4.79 -1.06
N GLU A 249 15.73 -3.71 -1.44
CA GLU A 249 15.72 -3.15 -2.79
C GLU A 249 16.21 -4.14 -3.86
N LEU A 250 16.89 -5.21 -3.48
CA LEU A 250 17.37 -6.26 -4.37
C LEU A 250 16.62 -7.59 -4.20
N THR A 251 16.16 -7.90 -2.99
CA THR A 251 15.70 -9.25 -2.63
C THR A 251 14.19 -9.40 -2.50
N TYR A 252 13.41 -8.31 -2.54
CA TYR A 252 11.94 -8.37 -2.48
C TYR A 252 11.28 -8.07 -3.82
N TYR A 253 10.16 -8.75 -4.05
CA TYR A 253 9.34 -8.63 -5.26
C TYR A 253 8.07 -7.80 -5.00
N PRO A 254 7.67 -6.94 -5.96
CA PRO A 254 8.45 -6.48 -7.11
C PRO A 254 9.32 -5.26 -6.79
N GLY A 255 9.69 -5.02 -5.53
CA GLY A 255 10.58 -3.92 -5.14
C GLY A 255 11.90 -3.85 -5.94
N CYS A 256 12.47 -5.01 -6.25
CA CYS A 256 13.65 -5.14 -7.11
C CYS A 256 13.40 -4.77 -8.58
N VAL A 257 12.15 -4.84 -9.05
CA VAL A 257 11.73 -4.31 -10.35
C VAL A 257 11.60 -2.79 -10.25
N ASN A 258 10.93 -2.29 -9.21
CA ASN A 258 10.72 -0.84 -9.01
C ASN A 258 12.02 -0.04 -8.92
N ILE A 259 13.05 -0.56 -8.26
CA ILE A 259 14.34 0.14 -8.16
C ILE A 259 15.03 0.26 -9.54
N ARG A 260 14.83 -0.73 -10.43
CA ARG A 260 15.37 -0.75 -11.80
C ARG A 260 14.56 0.09 -12.77
N LEU A 261 13.26 0.25 -12.52
CA LEU A 261 12.36 1.10 -13.31
C LEU A 261 12.47 2.58 -12.96
N ALA A 262 13.02 2.92 -11.80
CA ALA A 262 13.00 4.27 -11.27
C ALA A 262 13.74 5.29 -12.16
N ASP A 263 13.11 6.43 -12.43
CA ASP A 263 13.80 7.64 -12.89
C ASP A 263 14.44 8.38 -11.70
N VAL A 264 13.76 8.31 -10.55
CA VAL A 264 14.15 8.95 -9.29
C VAL A 264 14.02 7.96 -8.15
N ILE A 265 15.02 7.91 -7.30
CA ILE A 265 15.02 7.09 -6.09
C ILE A 265 15.14 8.00 -4.88
N VAL A 266 14.14 7.96 -4.01
CA VAL A 266 14.14 8.69 -2.73
C VAL A 266 14.60 7.71 -1.65
N ILE A 267 15.80 7.91 -1.10
CA ILE A 267 16.27 7.18 0.08
C ILE A 267 15.72 7.92 1.30
N ASN A 268 14.66 7.39 1.90
CA ASN A 268 13.95 8.03 2.99
C ASN A 268 14.46 7.58 4.37
N LYS A 269 14.04 8.25 5.45
CA LYS A 269 14.34 7.92 6.86
C LYS A 269 15.83 7.86 7.20
N ILE A 270 16.69 8.54 6.45
CA ILE A 270 18.15 8.51 6.69
C ILE A 270 18.52 9.07 8.06
N ASP A 271 17.67 9.94 8.63
CA ASP A 271 17.84 10.58 9.94
C ASP A 271 17.70 9.60 11.12
N SER A 272 17.04 8.46 10.90
CA SER A 272 16.80 7.44 11.92
C SER A 272 17.52 6.12 11.64
N ALA A 273 18.02 5.92 10.41
CA ALA A 273 18.77 4.75 10.04
C ALA A 273 20.25 4.87 10.41
N LYS A 274 20.94 3.73 10.53
CA LYS A 274 22.38 3.73 10.71
C LYS A 274 23.08 4.21 9.42
N PRO A 275 24.13 5.04 9.50
CA PRO A 275 24.88 5.50 8.32
C PRO A 275 25.35 4.35 7.41
N GLU A 276 25.83 3.26 8.01
CA GLU A 276 26.29 2.05 7.29
C GLU A 276 25.20 1.45 6.39
N ASN A 277 23.94 1.44 6.84
CA ASN A 277 22.84 0.92 6.05
C ASN A 277 22.46 1.85 4.89
N VAL A 278 22.59 3.17 5.09
CA VAL A 278 22.34 4.14 4.02
C VAL A 278 23.36 3.92 2.90
N GLU A 279 24.64 3.70 3.23
CA GLU A 279 25.66 3.39 2.22
C GLU A 279 25.37 2.10 1.47
N ILE A 280 24.95 1.03 2.15
CA ILE A 280 24.58 -0.23 1.48
C ILE A 280 23.47 0.01 0.42
N VAL A 281 22.44 0.80 0.77
CA VAL A 281 21.37 1.13 -0.17
C VAL A 281 21.91 1.99 -1.34
N ARG A 282 22.79 2.97 -1.08
CA ARG A 282 23.42 3.77 -2.14
C ARG A 282 24.23 2.91 -3.11
N GLU A 283 25.04 1.99 -2.58
CA GLU A 283 25.83 1.05 -3.38
C GLU A 283 24.95 0.13 -4.22
N SER A 284 23.88 -0.42 -3.64
CA SER A 284 22.87 -1.21 -4.35
C SER A 284 22.27 -0.42 -5.52
N ILE A 285 21.85 0.82 -5.28
CA ILE A 285 21.26 1.71 -6.28
C ILE A 285 22.24 1.98 -7.41
N ALA A 286 23.47 2.40 -7.09
CA ALA A 286 24.51 2.69 -8.07
C ALA A 286 24.81 1.46 -8.95
N LYS A 287 24.72 0.25 -8.39
CA LYS A 287 24.95 -1.00 -9.12
C LYS A 287 23.82 -1.37 -10.07
N VAL A 288 22.55 -1.22 -9.66
CA VAL A 288 21.40 -1.73 -10.43
C VAL A 288 20.68 -0.68 -11.27
N ASN A 289 20.82 0.60 -10.91
CA ASN A 289 20.22 1.71 -11.64
C ASN A 289 21.11 2.98 -11.56
N PRO A 290 22.29 2.98 -12.21
CA PRO A 290 23.23 4.11 -12.19
C PRO A 290 22.69 5.39 -12.87
N LYS A 291 21.55 5.33 -13.54
CA LYS A 291 20.96 6.47 -14.26
C LYS A 291 19.90 7.21 -13.45
N ALA A 292 19.38 6.60 -12.37
CA ALA A 292 18.38 7.23 -11.54
C ALA A 292 18.94 8.44 -10.80
N THR A 293 18.13 9.48 -10.68
CA THR A 293 18.42 10.59 -9.78
C THR A 293 18.18 10.14 -8.35
N VAL A 294 19.17 10.27 -7.47
CA VAL A 294 19.03 9.91 -6.06
C VAL A 294 18.73 11.16 -5.23
N ILE A 295 17.69 11.10 -4.41
CA ILE A 295 17.29 12.12 -3.46
C ILE A 295 17.37 11.51 -2.07
N GLU A 296 18.01 12.22 -1.15
CA GLU A 296 18.07 11.82 0.26
C GLU A 296 17.00 12.54 1.05
N ALA A 297 16.33 11.83 1.96
CA ALA A 297 15.26 12.39 2.75
C ALA A 297 15.23 11.84 4.18
N ALA A 298 14.85 12.71 5.10
CA ALA A 298 14.45 12.40 6.44
C ALA A 298 12.92 12.26 6.54
N SER A 299 12.46 11.59 7.59
CA SER A 299 11.04 11.47 7.92
C SER A 299 10.78 11.92 9.36
N PRO A 300 10.99 13.22 9.67
CA PRO A 300 10.84 13.74 11.02
C PRO A 300 9.40 13.58 11.53
N VAL A 301 9.31 13.15 12.78
CA VAL A 301 8.06 13.00 13.52
C VAL A 301 7.63 14.35 14.07
N SER A 302 6.36 14.71 13.94
CA SER A 302 5.78 15.96 14.44
C SER A 302 4.62 15.68 15.39
N VAL A 303 4.50 16.47 16.46
CA VAL A 303 3.46 16.34 17.48
C VAL A 303 2.94 17.73 17.80
N GLU A 304 1.63 17.94 17.66
CA GLU A 304 1.00 19.26 17.88
C GLU A 304 1.08 19.71 19.34
N LYS A 305 0.98 18.77 20.29
CA LYS A 305 0.94 19.01 21.74
C LYS A 305 1.94 18.13 22.50
N PRO A 306 3.26 18.40 22.38
CA PRO A 306 4.30 17.57 23.02
C PRO A 306 4.17 17.44 24.54
N GLU A 307 3.54 18.41 25.20
CA GLU A 307 3.24 18.43 26.63
C GLU A 307 2.29 17.30 27.08
N LEU A 308 1.51 16.73 26.15
CA LEU A 308 0.70 15.54 26.42
C LEU A 308 1.52 14.24 26.44
N ILE A 309 2.76 14.28 25.96
CA ILE A 309 3.67 13.12 25.98
C ILE A 309 4.69 13.26 27.12
N LYS A 310 5.28 14.44 27.30
CA LYS A 310 6.40 14.65 28.21
C LYS A 310 6.08 14.27 29.66
N GLY A 311 6.80 13.29 30.19
CA GLY A 311 6.65 12.79 31.56
C GLY A 311 5.37 11.99 31.82
N LYS A 312 4.61 11.65 30.77
CA LYS A 312 3.34 10.91 30.87
C LYS A 312 3.52 9.42 30.58
N ARG A 313 2.65 8.60 31.17
CA ARG A 313 2.46 7.19 30.79
C ARG A 313 1.56 7.16 29.57
N VAL A 314 2.06 6.71 28.43
CA VAL A 314 1.35 6.81 27.15
C VAL A 314 1.01 5.44 26.58
N ALA A 315 -0.13 5.33 25.92
CA ALA A 315 -0.43 4.18 25.05
C ALA A 315 -0.35 4.61 23.59
N VAL A 316 0.22 3.77 22.74
CA VAL A 316 0.49 4.10 21.34
C VAL A 316 -0.44 3.30 20.43
N VAL A 317 -1.14 4.02 19.54
CA VAL A 317 -1.96 3.43 18.47
C VAL A 317 -1.27 3.69 17.13
N GLU A 318 -0.92 2.64 16.40
CA GLU A 318 -0.20 2.68 15.11
C GLU A 318 -1.11 2.22 13.97
N ASP A 319 -0.67 2.46 12.74
CA ASP A 319 -1.29 1.93 11.53
C ASP A 319 -1.24 0.39 11.50
N GLY A 320 -2.32 -0.23 11.01
CA GLY A 320 -2.46 -1.69 10.96
C GLY A 320 -1.31 -2.42 10.23
N PRO A 321 -0.86 -1.96 9.04
CA PRO A 321 0.19 -2.62 8.26
C PRO A 321 1.54 -2.76 8.96
N THR A 322 1.87 -1.85 9.90
CA THR A 322 3.12 -1.89 10.67
C THR A 322 3.24 -3.20 11.47
N LEU A 323 2.11 -3.78 11.91
CA LEU A 323 2.06 -5.06 12.61
C LEU A 323 1.77 -6.27 11.72
N THR A 324 0.99 -6.12 10.64
CA THR A 324 0.50 -7.26 9.86
C THR A 324 1.42 -7.68 8.71
N HIS A 325 2.05 -6.74 8.01
CA HIS A 325 2.84 -7.02 6.79
C HIS A 325 4.19 -6.29 6.71
N GLY A 326 4.42 -5.24 7.50
CA GLY A 326 5.60 -4.37 7.40
C GLY A 326 6.89 -4.94 8.01
N GLU A 327 6.81 -6.02 8.78
CA GLU A 327 7.93 -6.63 9.53
C GLU A 327 8.66 -5.64 10.47
N MET A 328 8.02 -4.54 10.88
CA MET A 328 8.61 -3.54 11.78
C MET A 328 8.18 -3.78 13.23
N LYS A 329 9.13 -3.74 14.17
CA LYS A 329 8.87 -3.98 15.60
C LYS A 329 8.31 -2.76 16.35
N TYR A 330 8.41 -1.58 15.77
CA TYR A 330 7.90 -0.34 16.31
C TYR A 330 7.61 0.63 15.18
N GLY A 331 6.58 1.45 15.38
CA GLY A 331 6.15 2.44 14.40
C GLY A 331 6.53 3.85 14.82
N ALA A 332 5.82 4.75 14.16
CA ALA A 332 5.95 6.17 14.22
C ALA A 332 5.68 6.68 15.66
N GLY A 333 4.53 6.30 16.23
CA GLY A 333 4.09 6.71 17.56
C GLY A 333 5.07 6.34 18.67
N VAL A 334 5.75 5.20 18.57
CA VAL A 334 6.82 4.81 19.51
C VAL A 334 8.02 5.76 19.40
N VAL A 335 8.43 6.15 18.19
CA VAL A 335 9.51 7.11 17.97
C VAL A 335 9.14 8.46 18.58
N ALA A 336 7.91 8.93 18.39
CA ALA A 336 7.44 10.18 18.99
C ALA A 336 7.36 10.11 20.52
N ALA A 337 6.80 9.03 21.08
CA ALA A 337 6.73 8.83 22.53
C ALA A 337 8.12 8.93 23.17
N LYS A 338 9.14 8.29 22.58
CA LYS A 338 10.52 8.37 23.06
C LYS A 338 11.13 9.77 22.87
N ARG A 339 11.01 10.34 21.66
CA ARG A 339 11.61 11.64 21.30
C ARG A 339 11.09 12.78 22.17
N PHE A 340 9.80 12.78 22.50
CA PHE A 340 9.17 13.82 23.33
C PHE A 340 9.16 13.49 24.84
N GLY A 341 9.86 12.42 25.25
CA GLY A 341 10.15 12.15 26.65
C GLY A 341 8.97 11.57 27.45
N ALA A 342 8.22 10.63 26.87
CA ALA A 342 7.26 9.83 27.64
C ALA A 342 7.94 9.15 28.82
N LYS A 343 7.24 9.10 29.97
CA LYS A 343 7.73 8.41 31.17
C LYS A 343 7.75 6.90 30.97
N GLU A 344 6.73 6.38 30.30
CA GLU A 344 6.52 4.94 30.10
C GLU A 344 5.61 4.75 28.88
N ILE A 345 5.89 3.75 28.04
CA ILE A 345 4.97 3.29 26.99
C ILE A 345 4.24 2.07 27.56
N ILE A 346 2.94 2.19 27.77
CA ILE A 346 2.10 1.16 28.37
C ILE A 346 1.79 0.09 27.33
N ASP A 347 2.04 -1.16 27.72
CA ASP A 347 1.69 -2.31 26.93
C ASP A 347 0.16 -2.47 26.81
N PRO A 348 -0.43 -2.37 25.59
CA PRO A 348 -1.87 -2.53 25.39
C PRO A 348 -2.36 -3.99 25.50
N HIS A 349 -1.49 -5.00 25.38
CA HIS A 349 -1.89 -6.42 25.29
C HIS A 349 -2.83 -6.88 26.42
N PRO A 350 -2.57 -6.59 27.71
CA PRO A 350 -3.43 -7.05 28.81
C PRO A 350 -4.85 -6.46 28.78
N TYR A 351 -5.08 -5.41 27.99
CA TYR A 351 -6.32 -4.64 27.95
C TYR A 351 -7.14 -4.92 26.67
N ALA A 352 -6.59 -5.70 25.73
CA ALA A 352 -7.23 -6.06 24.48
C ALA A 352 -8.53 -6.86 24.70
N VAL A 353 -9.55 -6.56 23.89
CA VAL A 353 -10.84 -7.26 23.92
C VAL A 353 -11.26 -7.74 22.53
N GLY A 354 -12.07 -8.79 22.49
CA GLY A 354 -12.69 -9.30 21.26
C GLY A 354 -11.66 -9.59 20.16
N GLU A 355 -11.92 -9.11 18.95
CA GLU A 355 -11.07 -9.40 17.77
C GLU A 355 -9.68 -8.76 17.86
N ILE A 356 -9.50 -7.71 18.68
CA ILE A 356 -8.17 -7.14 18.95
C ILE A 356 -7.32 -8.13 19.75
N LYS A 357 -7.93 -8.83 20.71
CA LYS A 357 -7.23 -9.86 21.49
C LYS A 357 -6.80 -11.02 20.61
N GLU A 358 -7.71 -11.50 19.76
CA GLU A 358 -7.43 -12.56 18.77
C GLU A 358 -6.30 -12.16 17.82
N THR A 359 -6.26 -10.88 17.41
CA THR A 359 -5.16 -10.33 16.58
C THR A 359 -3.82 -10.44 17.29
N TYR A 360 -3.73 -10.10 18.57
CA TYR A 360 -2.49 -10.26 19.35
C TYR A 360 -2.09 -11.72 19.54
N GLU A 361 -3.04 -12.63 19.72
CA GLU A 361 -2.76 -14.06 19.81
C GLU A 361 -2.16 -14.62 18.50
N LYS A 362 -2.62 -14.10 17.36
CA LYS A 362 -2.08 -14.44 16.03
C LYS A 362 -0.71 -13.81 15.77
N TYR A 363 -0.47 -12.59 16.25
CA TYR A 363 0.76 -11.82 16.04
C TYR A 363 1.49 -11.55 17.37
N SER A 364 1.90 -12.61 18.06
CA SER A 364 2.48 -12.54 19.40
C SER A 364 3.86 -11.84 19.48
N GLU A 365 4.50 -11.60 18.33
CA GLU A 365 5.76 -10.85 18.25
C GLU A 365 5.57 -9.32 18.18
N ALA A 366 4.31 -8.86 18.16
CA ALA A 366 3.98 -7.44 18.19
C ALA A 366 4.58 -6.77 19.44
N GLY A 367 5.29 -5.65 19.25
CA GLY A 367 5.75 -4.80 20.36
C GLY A 367 4.58 -4.16 21.12
N PRO A 368 4.85 -3.30 22.13
CA PRO A 368 3.82 -2.65 22.95
C PRO A 368 3.07 -1.54 22.18
N ILE A 369 2.40 -1.90 21.09
CA ILE A 369 1.64 -1.01 20.21
C ILE A 369 0.26 -1.59 19.92
N LEU A 370 -0.73 -0.72 19.77
CA LEU A 370 -2.10 -1.07 19.42
C LEU A 370 -2.34 -0.86 17.92
N PRO A 371 -2.55 -1.91 17.11
CA PRO A 371 -2.90 -1.72 15.70
C PRO A 371 -4.29 -1.10 15.58
N ALA A 372 -4.43 -0.11 14.72
CA ALA A 372 -5.73 0.44 14.34
C ALA A 372 -6.50 -0.53 13.42
N MET A 373 -7.05 -1.59 14.01
CA MET A 373 -7.89 -2.55 13.30
C MET A 373 -9.31 -1.99 13.15
N GLY A 374 -9.90 -2.13 11.95
CA GLY A 374 -11.24 -1.58 11.70
C GLY A 374 -11.84 -1.97 10.36
N TYR A 375 -11.76 -3.25 10.01
CA TYR A 375 -12.44 -3.83 8.84
C TYR A 375 -13.95 -4.00 9.06
N SER A 376 -14.38 -4.09 10.33
CA SER A 376 -15.79 -4.25 10.69
C SER A 376 -16.21 -3.29 11.82
N LYS A 377 -17.52 -3.04 11.94
CA LYS A 377 -18.08 -2.27 13.07
C LYS A 377 -17.74 -2.88 14.43
N LYS A 378 -17.61 -4.22 14.49
CA LYS A 378 -17.23 -4.94 15.70
C LYS A 378 -15.77 -4.63 16.06
N GLN A 379 -14.85 -4.65 15.09
CA GLN A 379 -13.45 -4.28 15.32
C GLN A 379 -13.30 -2.84 15.80
N ILE A 380 -14.03 -1.89 15.22
CA ILE A 380 -14.01 -0.49 15.67
C ILE A 380 -14.49 -0.38 17.13
N SER A 381 -15.55 -1.12 17.50
CA SER A 381 -16.04 -1.14 18.88
C SER A 381 -15.04 -1.78 19.86
N ASP A 382 -14.38 -2.86 19.45
CA ASP A 382 -13.37 -3.55 20.26
C ASP A 382 -12.09 -2.71 20.38
N LEU A 383 -11.71 -1.97 19.34
CA LEU A 383 -10.62 -0.98 19.38
C LEU A 383 -10.93 0.14 20.38
N GLU A 384 -12.13 0.72 20.33
CA GLU A 384 -12.56 1.75 21.28
C GLU A 384 -12.52 1.26 22.74
N LYS A 385 -13.08 0.07 23.00
CA LYS A 385 -13.07 -0.54 24.34
C LYS A 385 -11.65 -0.81 24.81
N THR A 386 -10.79 -1.30 23.93
CA THR A 386 -9.38 -1.57 24.25
C THR A 386 -8.66 -0.28 24.63
N ILE A 387 -8.71 0.76 23.79
CA ILE A 387 -8.11 2.09 24.07
C ILE A 387 -8.58 2.64 25.42
N ASN A 388 -9.89 2.52 25.68
CA ASN A 388 -10.48 3.06 26.90
C ASN A 388 -10.13 2.24 28.17
N LYS A 389 -9.70 0.98 28.04
CA LYS A 389 -9.23 0.15 29.16
C LYS A 389 -7.77 0.36 29.56
N ILE A 390 -6.92 0.86 28.66
CA ILE A 390 -5.48 1.00 28.94
C ILE A 390 -5.24 2.07 30.03
N PRO A 391 -4.56 1.76 31.15
CA PRO A 391 -4.34 2.67 32.26
C PRO A 391 -3.14 3.61 32.00
N CYS A 392 -3.32 4.51 31.05
CA CYS A 392 -2.37 5.52 30.63
C CYS A 392 -2.95 6.94 30.84
N ASP A 393 -2.06 7.94 30.82
CA ASP A 393 -2.42 9.36 30.95
C ASP A 393 -2.82 9.96 29.58
N THR A 394 -2.27 9.45 28.48
CA THR A 394 -2.48 9.99 27.13
C THR A 394 -2.38 8.90 26.07
N ILE A 395 -3.22 9.01 25.03
CA ILE A 395 -3.16 8.18 23.82
C ILE A 395 -2.37 8.90 22.74
N VAL A 396 -1.28 8.30 22.27
CA VAL A 396 -0.50 8.77 21.13
C VAL A 396 -1.04 8.07 19.87
N ILE A 397 -1.67 8.84 18.99
CA ILE A 397 -2.31 8.35 17.77
C ILE A 397 -1.38 8.62 16.60
N ALA A 398 -0.74 7.57 16.08
CA ALA A 398 0.17 7.62 14.95
C ALA A 398 -0.45 7.04 13.66
N THR A 399 -1.78 6.90 13.63
CA THR A 399 -2.50 6.53 12.41
C THR A 399 -2.57 7.73 11.44
N PRO A 400 -2.51 7.49 10.12
CA PRO A 400 -2.70 8.54 9.11
C PRO A 400 -4.06 9.24 9.21
N ILE A 401 -5.12 8.51 9.58
CA ILE A 401 -6.47 9.07 9.77
C ILE A 401 -6.59 9.86 11.07
N ASN A 402 -7.64 10.69 11.12
CA ASN A 402 -8.12 11.17 12.41
C ASN A 402 -8.98 10.09 13.08
N LEU A 403 -8.33 9.18 13.81
CA LEU A 403 -8.98 8.08 14.53
C LEU A 403 -10.12 8.55 15.45
N GLY A 404 -10.03 9.76 16.01
CA GLY A 404 -11.09 10.37 16.84
C GLY A 404 -12.42 10.60 16.12
N ARG A 405 -12.47 10.48 14.79
CA ARG A 405 -13.72 10.48 14.01
C ARG A 405 -14.50 9.16 14.11
N LEU A 406 -13.82 8.08 14.46
CA LEU A 406 -14.36 6.72 14.41
C LEU A 406 -14.51 6.08 15.79
N VAL A 407 -13.61 6.39 16.72
CA VAL A 407 -13.62 5.87 18.08
C VAL A 407 -13.70 6.99 19.11
N LYS A 408 -14.48 6.75 20.16
CA LYS A 408 -14.67 7.69 21.26
C LYS A 408 -13.65 7.43 22.35
N ILE A 409 -12.56 8.20 22.30
CA ILE A 409 -11.45 8.10 23.26
C ILE A 409 -11.77 8.95 24.50
N ASN A 410 -11.81 8.32 25.67
CA ASN A 410 -12.16 8.98 26.93
C ASN A 410 -10.95 9.59 27.68
N LYS A 411 -9.77 9.59 27.05
CA LYS A 411 -8.51 10.11 27.58
C LYS A 411 -7.98 11.24 26.70
N PRO A 412 -7.10 12.12 27.22
CA PRO A 412 -6.32 13.01 26.37
C PRO A 412 -5.64 12.22 25.24
N SER A 413 -5.69 12.75 24.03
CA SER A 413 -5.02 12.15 22.88
C SER A 413 -4.26 13.19 22.09
N VAL A 414 -3.16 12.77 21.50
CA VAL A 414 -2.31 13.60 20.65
C VAL A 414 -2.03 12.86 19.35
N ARG A 415 -2.13 13.57 18.23
CA ARG A 415 -1.82 13.01 16.91
C ARG A 415 -0.35 13.20 16.60
N VAL A 416 0.21 12.21 15.92
CA VAL A 416 1.57 12.27 15.41
C VAL A 416 1.54 12.35 13.90
N GLY A 417 2.20 13.37 13.36
CA GLY A 417 2.42 13.57 11.93
C GLY A 417 3.81 13.14 11.52
N TYR A 418 3.97 12.88 10.22
CA TYR A 418 5.25 12.63 9.58
C TYR A 418 5.19 13.17 8.17
N ASP A 419 6.20 13.96 7.83
CA ASP A 419 6.33 14.55 6.50
C ASP A 419 7.70 14.19 5.91
N LEU A 420 7.76 14.18 4.58
CA LEU A 420 9.02 13.99 3.88
C LEU A 420 9.82 15.28 3.99
N GLN A 421 11.07 15.18 4.45
CA GLN A 421 12.01 16.30 4.46
C GLN A 421 13.24 15.95 3.63
N GLU A 422 13.32 16.50 2.43
CA GLU A 422 14.44 16.29 1.53
C GLU A 422 15.70 16.99 2.04
N ILE A 423 16.85 16.37 1.81
CA ILE A 423 18.15 16.84 2.26
C ILE A 423 19.01 17.12 1.02
N GLY A 424 19.41 18.39 0.87
CA GLY A 424 20.28 18.81 -0.22
C GLY A 424 19.57 18.93 -1.57
N ARG A 425 20.35 18.72 -2.64
CA ARG A 425 19.90 18.79 -4.04
C ARG A 425 20.58 17.66 -4.85
N PRO A 426 19.96 17.18 -5.94
CA PRO A 426 18.63 17.57 -6.45
C PRO A 426 17.50 17.16 -5.51
N ASN A 427 16.39 17.90 -5.55
CA ASN A 427 15.17 17.58 -4.79
C ASN A 427 13.97 17.33 -5.72
N LEU A 428 12.83 16.95 -5.16
CA LEU A 428 11.59 16.63 -5.88
C LEU A 428 11.10 17.85 -6.65
N GLU A 429 11.28 19.06 -6.13
CA GLU A 429 10.92 20.28 -6.86
C GLU A 429 11.76 20.45 -8.14
N ASP A 430 13.07 20.21 -8.08
CA ASP A 430 13.97 20.27 -9.23
C ASP A 430 13.58 19.22 -10.28
N VAL A 431 13.29 17.99 -9.85
CA VAL A 431 12.80 16.90 -10.70
C VAL A 431 11.47 17.26 -11.36
N LEU A 432 10.48 17.70 -10.57
CA LEU A 432 9.12 17.97 -11.04
C LEU A 432 9.08 19.18 -11.97
N LYS A 433 9.90 20.21 -11.74
CA LYS A 433 10.09 21.31 -12.70
C LYS A 433 10.57 20.81 -14.06
N ASN A 434 11.52 19.87 -14.07
CA ASN A 434 12.04 19.30 -15.31
C ASN A 434 11.02 18.39 -16.00
N PHE A 435 10.29 17.57 -15.23
CA PHE A 435 9.19 16.77 -15.73
C PHE A 435 8.12 17.65 -16.42
N VAL A 436 7.65 18.67 -15.72
CA VAL A 436 6.65 19.62 -16.23
C VAL A 436 7.11 20.33 -17.50
N LYS A 437 8.39 20.70 -17.59
CA LYS A 437 8.96 21.30 -18.81
C LYS A 437 8.96 20.33 -20.00
N LYS A 438 9.15 19.03 -19.76
CA LYS A 438 9.15 18.00 -20.82
C LYS A 438 7.74 17.73 -21.35
N ILE A 439 6.73 17.66 -20.49
CA ILE A 439 5.34 17.39 -20.92
C ILE A 439 4.67 18.56 -21.65
N LYS A 440 5.24 19.78 -21.56
CA LYS A 440 4.77 20.98 -22.28
C LYS A 440 5.36 21.12 -23.69
N LYS A 441 6.42 20.37 -24.00
CA LYS A 441 7.02 20.30 -25.33
C LYS A 441 6.35 19.19 -26.11
#